data_AF-A0AAD9MUC7-F1
#
_entry.id   AF-A0AAD9MUC7-F1
#
_cell.length_a   1.000
_cell.length_b   1.000
_cell.length_c   1.000
_cell.angle_alpha   90.00
_cell.angle_beta   90.00
_cell.angle_gamma   90.00
#
_symmetry.space_group_name_H-M   'P 1'
#
loop_
_entity.id
_entity.type
_entity.pdbx_description
1 polymer ?
#
loop_
_entity_poly.entity_id
_entity_poly.type
_entity_poly.pdbx_seq_one_letter_code
_entity_poly.pdbx_strand_id
1 'polypeptide(L)'
;MCSTILDVLSSIYHQDSANYFILEGQNTLPQFAEKIHIKPVEIQVKFFEILEFLVFNLNFVPCKELISLSILIKSNHSVECSIRCIKTLLKVLHYHTIYKDVFREVGLLEVMVTCLHRYATLLKEVQNDGRDVFRECGGARCAHNMVPYLECRQQALSIVQQLVLSNGGDDDMGTLLGLMHTAPTTALELKTHVLKSLLHVLKESHRTRTVFRKVGGFVYVMSVLVSMEGCLAEPPKPPWDVADRREVILLLKTVFSTLTVAMRYEPANARVFATEVRYASLTEAVRLLGCFSPHTQIQPICGRLKTCEETVFAELFVNMHKETK
;
A
#
# COMPACT_ATOMS: atom_id res chain seq x y z
N MET A 1 4.21 -15.63 -42.44
CA MET A 1 5.41 -16.35 -41.96
C MET A 1 5.41 -16.56 -40.44
N CYS A 2 5.45 -15.52 -39.58
CA CYS A 2 5.44 -15.72 -38.12
C CYS A 2 4.24 -16.54 -37.61
N SER A 3 3.03 -16.31 -38.15
CA SER A 3 1.85 -17.14 -37.80
C SER A 3 2.13 -18.60 -38.08
N THR A 4 2.53 -18.94 -39.30
CA THR A 4 2.82 -20.31 -39.74
C THR A 4 3.87 -20.97 -38.84
N ILE A 5 4.91 -20.23 -38.42
CA ILE A 5 5.94 -20.76 -37.51
C ILE A 5 5.33 -21.11 -36.14
N LEU A 6 4.53 -20.22 -35.56
CA LEU A 6 3.86 -20.49 -34.29
C LEU A 6 2.83 -21.61 -34.40
N ASP A 7 2.12 -21.71 -35.53
CA ASP A 7 1.14 -22.77 -35.80
C ASP A 7 1.84 -24.14 -35.88
N VAL A 8 2.98 -24.21 -36.57
CA VAL A 8 3.81 -25.44 -36.65
C VAL A 8 4.40 -25.78 -35.28
N LEU A 9 4.94 -24.81 -34.55
CA LEU A 9 5.49 -25.03 -33.22
C LEU A 9 4.41 -25.55 -32.25
N SER A 10 3.24 -24.90 -32.27
CA SER A 10 2.08 -25.32 -31.50
C SER A 10 1.68 -26.76 -31.85
N SER A 11 1.58 -27.08 -33.15
CA SER A 11 1.29 -28.45 -33.60
C SER A 11 2.29 -29.48 -33.08
N ILE A 12 3.60 -29.18 -33.12
CA ILE A 12 4.64 -30.05 -32.56
C ILE A 12 4.40 -30.32 -31.07
N TYR A 13 4.10 -29.28 -30.28
CA TYR A 13 3.84 -29.45 -28.84
C TYR A 13 2.54 -30.21 -28.55
N HIS A 14 1.55 -30.15 -29.42
CA HIS A 14 0.28 -30.88 -29.25
C HIS A 14 0.36 -32.36 -29.66
N GLN A 15 1.34 -32.74 -30.48
CA GLN A 15 1.48 -34.12 -30.95
C GLN A 15 1.93 -35.10 -29.85
N ASP A 16 2.82 -34.66 -28.96
CA ASP A 16 3.27 -35.45 -27.82
C ASP A 16 3.74 -34.52 -26.68
N SER A 17 3.33 -34.83 -25.45
CA SER A 17 3.74 -34.10 -24.24
C SER A 17 5.27 -34.01 -24.05
N ALA A 18 6.04 -34.98 -24.56
CA ALA A 18 7.50 -34.99 -24.50
C ALA A 18 8.15 -33.96 -25.42
N ASN A 19 7.47 -33.53 -26.48
CA ASN A 19 8.06 -32.70 -27.53
C ASN A 19 8.52 -31.33 -27.02
N TYR A 20 7.76 -30.72 -26.10
CA TYR A 20 8.18 -29.48 -25.47
C TYR A 20 9.50 -29.67 -24.71
N PHE A 21 9.62 -30.71 -23.90
CA PHE A 21 10.80 -30.96 -23.05
C PHE A 21 12.06 -31.27 -23.86
N ILE A 22 11.93 -31.91 -25.02
CA ILE A 22 13.06 -32.13 -25.95
C ILE A 22 13.59 -30.78 -26.47
N LEU A 23 12.70 -29.81 -26.69
CA LEU A 23 13.03 -28.51 -27.26
C LEU A 23 13.26 -27.41 -26.22
N GLU A 24 12.94 -27.66 -24.95
CA GLU A 24 13.02 -26.68 -23.85
C GLU A 24 14.43 -26.07 -23.72
N GLY A 25 15.47 -26.88 -23.91
CA GLY A 25 16.87 -26.44 -23.85
C GLY A 25 17.23 -25.36 -24.88
N GLN A 26 16.43 -25.18 -25.95
CA GLN A 26 16.66 -24.18 -26.99
C GLN A 26 16.14 -22.79 -26.62
N ASN A 27 15.35 -22.66 -25.55
CA ASN A 27 14.79 -21.39 -25.05
C ASN A 27 14.05 -20.58 -26.14
N THR A 28 13.34 -21.26 -27.04
CA THR A 28 12.64 -20.63 -28.18
C THR A 28 11.55 -19.64 -27.73
N LEU A 29 10.67 -20.05 -26.80
CA LEU A 29 9.60 -19.17 -26.31
C LEU A 29 10.13 -17.98 -25.49
N PRO A 30 11.11 -18.15 -24.58
CA PRO A 30 11.79 -17.01 -23.95
C PRO A 30 12.36 -15.99 -24.94
N GLN A 31 13.00 -16.44 -26.03
CA GLN A 31 13.54 -15.57 -27.07
C GLN A 31 12.43 -14.86 -27.87
N PHE A 32 11.34 -15.56 -28.17
CA PHE A 32 10.19 -14.95 -28.87
C PHE A 32 9.54 -13.84 -28.04
N ALA A 33 9.45 -14.03 -26.72
CA ALA A 33 8.89 -13.04 -25.81
C ALA A 33 9.62 -11.68 -25.88
N GLU A 34 10.94 -11.66 -26.10
CA GLU A 34 11.72 -10.40 -26.17
C GLU A 34 11.22 -9.44 -27.25
N LYS A 35 10.71 -9.98 -28.36
CA LYS A 35 10.27 -9.21 -29.53
C LYS A 35 8.78 -9.42 -29.84
N ILE A 36 8.00 -10.00 -28.93
CA ILE A 36 6.59 -10.25 -29.21
C ILE A 36 5.79 -8.94 -29.33
N HIS A 37 6.20 -7.90 -28.61
CA HIS A 37 5.56 -6.58 -28.63
C HIS A 37 5.61 -5.85 -29.98
N ILE A 38 6.55 -6.20 -30.88
CA ILE A 38 6.62 -5.63 -32.24
C ILE A 38 5.79 -6.42 -33.26
N LYS A 39 5.16 -7.53 -32.86
CA LYS A 39 4.39 -8.39 -33.76
C LYS A 39 2.91 -7.98 -33.80
N PRO A 40 2.19 -8.28 -34.91
CA PRO A 40 0.75 -8.08 -35.00
C PRO A 40 -0.02 -8.79 -33.91
N VAL A 41 -1.22 -8.30 -33.61
CA VAL A 41 -2.04 -8.77 -32.49
C VAL A 41 -2.33 -10.27 -32.54
N GLU A 42 -2.57 -10.80 -33.73
CA GLU A 42 -2.86 -12.21 -33.97
C GLU A 42 -1.66 -13.10 -33.58
N ILE A 43 -0.44 -12.60 -33.80
CA ILE A 43 0.79 -13.31 -33.46
C ILE A 43 1.02 -13.28 -31.95
N GLN A 44 0.74 -12.14 -31.30
CA GLN A 44 0.83 -12.02 -29.85
C GLN A 44 -0.14 -12.99 -29.17
N VAL A 45 -1.37 -13.06 -29.65
CA VAL A 45 -2.40 -13.99 -29.13
C VAL A 45 -1.92 -15.43 -29.24
N LYS A 46 -1.48 -15.88 -30.43
CA LYS A 46 -0.96 -17.24 -30.62
C LYS A 46 0.22 -17.57 -29.72
N PHE A 47 1.13 -16.62 -29.51
CA PHE A 47 2.25 -16.81 -28.59
C PHE A 47 1.78 -17.05 -27.16
N PHE A 48 0.85 -16.24 -26.65
CA PHE A 48 0.31 -16.42 -25.30
C PHE A 48 -0.52 -17.71 -25.18
N GLU A 49 -1.24 -18.13 -26.22
CA GLU A 49 -1.96 -19.42 -26.25
C GLU A 49 -1.01 -20.61 -26.11
N ILE A 50 0.17 -20.55 -26.74
CA ILE A 50 1.19 -21.60 -26.56
C ILE A 50 1.67 -21.64 -25.10
N LEU A 51 1.90 -20.49 -24.46
CA LEU A 51 2.26 -20.44 -23.04
C LEU A 51 1.16 -20.99 -22.13
N GLU A 52 -0.10 -20.65 -22.44
CA GLU A 52 -1.27 -21.18 -21.74
C GLU A 52 -1.36 -22.71 -21.88
N PHE A 53 -1.06 -23.27 -23.06
CA PHE A 53 -1.00 -24.72 -23.27
C PHE A 53 0.06 -25.40 -22.38
N LEU A 54 1.27 -24.82 -22.24
CA LEU A 54 2.30 -25.38 -21.35
C LEU A 54 1.81 -25.49 -19.91
N VAL A 55 1.09 -24.47 -19.44
CA VAL A 55 0.60 -24.41 -18.06
C VAL A 55 -0.63 -25.31 -17.87
N PHE A 56 -1.64 -25.18 -18.71
CA PHE A 56 -2.96 -25.78 -18.48
C PHE A 56 -3.09 -27.20 -19.01
N ASN A 57 -2.35 -27.54 -20.06
CA ASN A 57 -2.46 -28.86 -20.70
C ASN A 57 -1.27 -29.76 -20.35
N LEU A 58 -0.04 -29.23 -20.35
CA LEU A 58 1.13 -30.01 -19.95
C LEU A 58 1.37 -30.03 -18.43
N ASN A 59 0.65 -29.20 -17.66
CA ASN A 59 0.85 -29.04 -16.21
C ASN A 59 2.30 -28.69 -15.84
N PHE A 60 2.97 -27.95 -16.72
CA PHE A 60 4.35 -27.54 -16.54
C PHE A 60 4.42 -26.13 -15.95
N VAL A 61 5.48 -25.85 -15.18
CA VAL A 61 5.77 -24.52 -14.65
C VAL A 61 6.87 -23.89 -15.53
N PRO A 62 6.52 -23.06 -16.53
CA PRO A 62 7.47 -22.53 -17.50
C PRO A 62 8.23 -21.32 -16.93
N CYS A 63 9.13 -21.55 -15.97
CA CYS A 63 9.83 -20.49 -15.24
C CYS A 63 10.60 -19.54 -16.18
N LYS A 64 11.29 -20.06 -17.20
CA LYS A 64 12.08 -19.24 -18.13
C LYS A 64 11.18 -18.30 -18.93
N GLU A 65 10.04 -18.81 -19.39
CA GLU A 65 9.04 -18.04 -20.11
C GLU A 65 8.41 -16.97 -19.21
N LEU A 66 8.07 -17.31 -17.97
CA LEU A 66 7.53 -16.36 -16.98
C LEU A 66 8.54 -15.25 -16.66
N ILE A 67 9.84 -15.56 -16.58
CA ILE A 67 10.91 -14.55 -16.46
C ILE A 67 10.92 -13.65 -17.69
N SER A 68 10.85 -14.21 -18.91
CA SER A 68 10.79 -13.37 -20.11
C SER A 68 9.54 -12.49 -20.18
N LEU A 69 8.39 -12.98 -19.69
CA LEU A 69 7.17 -12.18 -19.55
C LEU A 69 7.33 -11.05 -18.52
N SER A 70 8.06 -11.29 -17.43
CA SER A 70 8.34 -10.24 -16.43
C SER A 70 9.20 -9.12 -17.04
N ILE A 71 10.22 -9.47 -17.83
CA ILE A 71 11.06 -8.52 -18.57
C ILE A 71 10.24 -7.76 -19.61
N LEU A 72 9.36 -8.44 -20.33
CA LEU A 72 8.45 -7.83 -21.31
C LEU A 72 7.61 -6.72 -20.65
N ILE A 73 6.98 -7.00 -19.50
CA ILE A 73 6.17 -6.03 -18.76
C ILE A 73 7.03 -4.87 -18.23
N LYS A 74 8.21 -5.18 -17.68
CA LYS A 74 9.14 -4.18 -17.14
C LYS A 74 9.58 -3.18 -18.22
N SER A 75 9.93 -3.69 -19.41
CA SER A 75 10.40 -2.89 -20.56
C SER A 75 9.36 -1.88 -21.06
N ASN A 76 8.07 -2.21 -20.94
CA ASN A 76 6.94 -1.34 -21.27
C ASN A 76 6.99 -0.74 -22.69
N HIS A 77 7.48 -1.51 -23.67
CA HIS A 77 7.52 -1.07 -25.06
C HIS A 77 6.14 -0.97 -25.71
N SER A 78 5.14 -1.73 -25.25
CA SER A 78 3.77 -1.70 -25.77
C SER A 78 2.77 -1.98 -24.66
N VAL A 79 1.91 -1.01 -24.36
CA VAL A 79 0.84 -1.14 -23.35
C VAL A 79 -0.13 -2.26 -23.73
N GLU A 80 -0.52 -2.32 -25.00
CA GLU A 80 -1.47 -3.30 -25.52
C GLU A 80 -0.92 -4.73 -25.39
N CYS A 81 0.37 -4.93 -25.67
CA CYS A 81 1.05 -6.22 -25.45
C CYS A 81 1.13 -6.57 -23.95
N SER A 82 1.50 -5.60 -23.10
CA SER A 82 1.53 -5.79 -21.65
C SER A 82 0.16 -6.18 -21.07
N ILE A 83 -0.93 -5.60 -21.58
CA ILE A 83 -2.30 -5.98 -21.16
C ILE A 83 -2.58 -7.45 -21.50
N ARG A 84 -2.21 -7.93 -22.69
CA ARG A 84 -2.34 -9.35 -23.05
C ARG A 84 -1.51 -10.24 -22.13
N CYS A 85 -0.25 -9.86 -21.91
CA CYS A 85 0.64 -10.57 -21.00
C CYS A 85 0.05 -10.69 -19.60
N ILE A 86 -0.44 -9.59 -19.02
CA ILE A 86 -1.09 -9.57 -17.69
C ILE A 86 -2.34 -10.44 -17.68
N LYS A 87 -3.16 -10.44 -18.74
CA LYS A 87 -4.34 -11.32 -18.84
C LYS A 87 -3.94 -12.80 -18.80
N THR A 88 -2.90 -13.19 -19.51
CA THR A 88 -2.38 -14.57 -19.48
C THR A 88 -1.80 -14.92 -18.10
N LEU A 89 -1.00 -14.04 -17.50
CA LEU A 89 -0.47 -14.25 -16.15
C LEU A 89 -1.59 -14.39 -15.10
N LEU A 90 -2.69 -13.63 -15.24
CA LEU A 90 -3.84 -13.73 -14.35
C LEU A 90 -4.54 -15.08 -14.48
N LYS A 91 -4.71 -15.61 -15.70
CA LYS A 91 -5.24 -16.97 -15.90
C LYS A 91 -4.33 -18.01 -15.24
N VAL A 92 -3.02 -17.89 -15.41
CA VAL A 92 -2.02 -18.78 -14.79
C VAL A 92 -2.11 -18.74 -13.26
N LEU A 93 -2.23 -17.54 -12.68
CA LEU A 93 -2.37 -17.38 -11.23
C LEU A 93 -3.66 -17.99 -10.67
N HIS A 94 -4.75 -17.98 -11.44
CA HIS A 94 -6.02 -18.59 -11.06
C HIS A 94 -6.08 -20.11 -11.27
N TYR A 95 -5.17 -20.66 -12.08
CA TYR A 95 -5.17 -22.09 -12.41
C TYR A 95 -4.77 -22.95 -11.21
N HIS A 96 -3.67 -22.60 -10.55
CA HIS A 96 -3.19 -23.35 -9.39
C HIS A 96 -2.47 -22.45 -8.38
N THR A 97 -2.64 -22.73 -7.08
CA THR A 97 -2.10 -21.87 -6.01
C THR A 97 -0.59 -21.80 -5.99
N ILE A 98 0.11 -22.81 -6.52
CA ILE A 98 1.58 -22.84 -6.66
C ILE A 98 2.12 -21.61 -7.40
N TYR A 99 1.34 -21.05 -8.34
CA TYR A 99 1.79 -19.90 -9.12
C TYR A 99 1.92 -18.61 -8.29
N LYS A 100 1.35 -18.55 -7.08
CA LYS A 100 1.62 -17.46 -6.13
C LYS A 100 3.10 -17.44 -5.73
N ASP A 101 3.65 -18.61 -5.42
CA ASP A 101 5.05 -18.77 -5.03
C ASP A 101 5.96 -18.64 -6.25
N VAL A 102 5.60 -19.28 -7.38
CA VAL A 102 6.35 -19.15 -8.64
C VAL A 102 6.47 -17.68 -9.06
N PHE A 103 5.38 -16.90 -9.03
CA PHE A 103 5.42 -15.48 -9.41
C PHE A 103 6.30 -14.64 -8.48
N ARG A 104 6.42 -15.04 -7.22
CA ARG A 104 7.36 -14.42 -6.27
C ARG A 104 8.80 -14.79 -6.62
N GLU A 105 9.07 -16.07 -6.88
CA GLU A 105 10.42 -16.58 -7.18
C GLU A 105 10.99 -16.04 -8.50
N VAL A 106 10.16 -15.97 -9.55
CA VAL A 106 10.58 -15.45 -10.87
C VAL A 106 10.60 -13.92 -10.96
N GLY A 107 10.33 -13.22 -9.85
CA GLY A 107 10.38 -11.76 -9.77
C GLY A 107 9.20 -11.01 -10.41
N LEU A 108 8.11 -11.69 -10.76
CA LEU A 108 6.92 -11.04 -11.32
C LEU A 108 6.30 -10.05 -10.33
N LEU A 109 6.23 -10.39 -9.04
CA LEU A 109 5.70 -9.48 -8.02
C LEU A 109 6.52 -8.18 -7.93
N GLU A 110 7.85 -8.27 -7.98
CA GLU A 110 8.74 -7.10 -7.98
C GLU A 110 8.52 -6.22 -9.21
N VAL A 111 8.34 -6.84 -10.38
CA VAL A 111 7.99 -6.12 -11.62
C VAL A 111 6.65 -5.40 -11.49
N MET A 112 5.64 -6.03 -10.89
CA MET A 112 4.33 -5.37 -10.65
C MET A 112 4.47 -4.16 -9.73
N VAL A 113 5.24 -4.27 -8.65
CA VAL A 113 5.53 -3.15 -7.74
C VAL A 113 6.27 -2.02 -8.47
N THR A 114 7.21 -2.37 -9.35
CA THR A 114 7.92 -1.40 -10.20
C THR A 114 6.96 -0.67 -11.14
N CYS A 115 6.00 -1.38 -11.74
CA CYS A 115 4.97 -0.77 -12.58
C CYS A 115 4.04 0.16 -11.78
N LEU A 116 3.65 -0.23 -10.57
CA LEU A 116 2.86 0.63 -9.68
C LEU A 116 3.62 1.91 -9.31
N HIS A 117 4.93 1.81 -9.05
CA HIS A 117 5.75 2.98 -8.79
C HIS A 117 5.78 3.95 -9.98
N ARG A 118 6.04 3.43 -11.20
CA ARG A 118 6.01 4.24 -12.44
C ARG A 118 4.63 4.87 -12.68
N TYR A 119 3.56 4.18 -12.32
CA TYR A 119 2.22 4.73 -12.46
C TYR A 119 1.94 5.83 -11.42
N ALA A 120 2.42 5.66 -10.18
CA ALA A 120 2.33 6.69 -9.15
C ALA A 120 3.09 7.97 -9.55
N THR A 121 4.24 7.85 -10.20
CA THR A 121 4.98 9.01 -10.73
C THR A 121 4.22 9.68 -11.87
N LEU A 122 3.63 8.91 -12.79
CA LEU A 122 2.80 9.46 -13.87
C LEU A 122 1.60 10.25 -13.34
N LEU A 123 0.88 9.71 -12.34
CA LEU A 123 -0.28 10.40 -11.75
C LEU A 123 0.07 11.73 -11.08
N LYS A 124 1.32 11.92 -10.63
CA LYS A 124 1.79 13.21 -10.11
C LYS A 124 1.86 14.27 -11.22
N GLU A 125 2.27 13.87 -12.42
CA GLU A 125 2.45 14.77 -13.57
C GLU A 125 1.13 15.05 -14.31
N VAL A 126 0.16 14.12 -14.22
CA VAL A 126 -1.13 14.22 -14.90
C VAL A 126 -2.05 15.26 -14.25
N GLN A 127 -2.73 16.06 -15.09
CA GLN A 127 -3.76 17.01 -14.69
C GLN A 127 -4.98 16.32 -14.07
N ASN A 128 -5.87 17.08 -13.43
CA ASN A 128 -7.04 16.51 -12.73
C ASN A 128 -7.89 15.59 -13.61
N ASP A 129 -8.11 15.93 -14.89
CA ASP A 129 -8.91 15.14 -15.83
C ASP A 129 -8.42 13.69 -15.95
N GLY A 130 -7.10 13.47 -15.98
CA GLY A 130 -6.56 12.10 -16.05
C GLY A 130 -6.69 11.32 -14.74
N ARG A 131 -6.81 12.01 -13.59
CA ARG A 131 -7.09 11.38 -12.29
C ARG A 131 -8.56 10.97 -12.20
N ASP A 132 -9.46 11.72 -12.83
CA ASP A 132 -10.88 11.38 -12.88
C ASP A 132 -11.13 10.18 -13.79
N VAL A 133 -10.48 10.12 -14.97
CA VAL A 133 -10.50 8.91 -15.81
C VAL A 133 -9.99 7.69 -15.05
N PHE A 134 -8.94 7.83 -14.23
CA PHE A 134 -8.44 6.73 -13.39
C PHE A 134 -9.48 6.24 -12.38
N ARG A 135 -10.27 7.14 -11.79
CA ARG A 135 -11.38 6.76 -10.90
C ARG A 135 -12.49 6.03 -11.64
N GLU A 136 -12.89 6.55 -12.80
CA GLU A 136 -13.95 5.96 -13.64
C GLU A 136 -13.60 4.54 -14.09
N CYS A 137 -12.30 4.29 -14.35
CA CYS A 137 -11.81 2.95 -14.68
C CYS A 137 -11.68 2.01 -13.47
N GLY A 138 -12.10 2.43 -12.27
CA GLY A 138 -12.00 1.64 -11.04
C GLY A 138 -10.61 1.64 -10.40
N GLY A 139 -9.68 2.44 -10.91
CA GLY A 139 -8.29 2.48 -10.47
C GLY A 139 -8.13 2.89 -8.99
N ALA A 140 -8.97 3.82 -8.51
CA ALA A 140 -8.97 4.23 -7.11
C ALA A 140 -9.30 3.06 -6.18
N ARG A 141 -10.36 2.30 -6.49
CA ARG A 141 -10.74 1.10 -5.72
C ARG A 141 -9.62 0.07 -5.68
N CYS A 142 -8.97 -0.16 -6.81
CA CYS A 142 -7.80 -1.05 -6.87
C CYS A 142 -6.65 -0.54 -5.98
N ALA A 143 -6.34 0.76 -6.04
CA ALA A 143 -5.29 1.35 -5.21
C ALA A 143 -5.57 1.20 -3.72
N HIS A 144 -6.79 1.50 -3.26
CA HIS A 144 -7.20 1.32 -1.86
C HIS A 144 -7.11 -0.14 -1.41
N ASN A 145 -7.59 -1.08 -2.23
CA ASN A 145 -7.55 -2.51 -1.92
C ASN A 145 -6.12 -3.08 -1.85
N MET A 146 -5.13 -2.39 -2.42
CA MET A 146 -3.72 -2.80 -2.34
C MET A 146 -3.03 -2.33 -1.04
N VAL A 147 -3.55 -1.30 -0.36
CA VAL A 147 -2.93 -0.72 0.85
C VAL A 147 -2.67 -1.73 1.98
N PRO A 148 -3.52 -2.74 2.25
CA PRO A 148 -3.23 -3.72 3.30
C PRO A 148 -1.96 -4.54 3.06
N TYR A 149 -1.57 -4.75 1.80
CA TYR A 149 -0.45 -5.63 1.41
C TYR A 149 0.89 -4.90 1.46
N LEU A 150 1.79 -5.36 2.33
CA LEU A 150 3.07 -4.70 2.62
C LEU A 150 3.93 -4.48 1.37
N GLU A 151 3.96 -5.47 0.47
CA GLU A 151 4.83 -5.52 -0.70
C GLU A 151 4.59 -4.36 -1.68
N CYS A 152 3.37 -3.81 -1.72
CA CYS A 152 2.99 -2.73 -2.62
C CYS A 152 2.36 -1.52 -1.90
N ARG A 153 2.25 -1.56 -0.56
CA ARG A 153 1.58 -0.55 0.26
C ARG A 153 2.07 0.85 -0.03
N GLN A 154 3.40 1.04 -0.12
CA GLN A 154 3.99 2.37 -0.32
C GLN A 154 3.60 2.97 -1.68
N GLN A 155 3.60 2.16 -2.73
CA GLN A 155 3.23 2.57 -4.10
C GLN A 155 1.73 2.83 -4.19
N ALA A 156 0.91 1.96 -3.58
CA ALA A 156 -0.54 2.14 -3.47
C ALA A 156 -0.89 3.44 -2.72
N LEU A 157 -0.27 3.69 -1.57
CA LEU A 157 -0.44 4.93 -0.81
C LEU A 157 0.00 6.15 -1.63
N SER A 158 1.09 6.06 -2.40
CA SER A 158 1.54 7.16 -3.27
C SER A 158 0.52 7.50 -4.34
N ILE A 159 -0.19 6.50 -4.90
CA ILE A 159 -1.32 6.70 -5.83
C ILE A 159 -2.49 7.36 -5.09
N VAL A 160 -2.89 6.82 -3.94
CA VAL A 160 -4.00 7.36 -3.14
C VAL A 160 -3.74 8.81 -2.74
N GLN A 161 -2.50 9.20 -2.41
CA GLN A 161 -2.15 10.59 -2.14
C GLN A 161 -2.49 11.52 -3.32
N GLN A 162 -2.20 11.10 -4.56
CA GLN A 162 -2.52 11.91 -5.74
C GLN A 162 -4.02 12.06 -5.95
N LEU A 163 -4.80 11.04 -5.59
CA LEU A 163 -6.26 11.09 -5.64
C LEU A 163 -6.81 12.03 -4.55
N VAL A 164 -6.30 11.93 -3.32
CA VAL A 164 -6.70 12.82 -2.23
C VAL A 164 -6.38 14.30 -2.54
N LEU A 165 -5.28 14.56 -3.26
CA LEU A 165 -4.90 15.92 -3.67
C LEU A 165 -5.73 16.48 -4.85
N SER A 166 -6.51 15.65 -5.56
CA SER A 166 -7.30 16.07 -6.72
C SER A 166 -8.75 16.42 -6.38
N ASN A 167 -9.56 16.70 -7.40
CA ASN A 167 -11.00 16.82 -7.25
C ASN A 167 -11.62 15.48 -6.82
N GLY A 168 -12.60 15.51 -5.91
CA GLY A 168 -13.20 14.30 -5.34
C GLY A 168 -12.36 13.60 -4.26
N GLY A 169 -11.28 14.21 -3.77
CA GLY A 169 -10.41 13.61 -2.74
C GLY A 169 -11.09 13.28 -1.41
N ASP A 170 -12.31 13.76 -1.17
CA ASP A 170 -13.15 13.47 0.00
C ASP A 170 -13.44 11.97 0.11
N ASP A 171 -13.89 11.34 -0.98
CA ASP A 171 -14.20 9.90 -1.00
C ASP A 171 -12.95 9.04 -0.81
N ASP A 172 -11.83 9.45 -1.44
CA ASP A 172 -10.56 8.74 -1.33
C ASP A 172 -9.97 8.82 0.08
N MET A 173 -10.00 10.01 0.70
CA MET A 173 -9.54 10.19 2.07
C MET A 173 -10.44 9.42 3.04
N GLY A 174 -11.75 9.49 2.87
CA GLY A 174 -12.72 8.76 3.68
C GLY A 174 -12.53 7.25 3.59
N THR A 175 -12.32 6.72 2.37
CA THR A 175 -12.04 5.30 2.14
C THR A 175 -10.75 4.86 2.84
N LEU A 176 -9.68 5.65 2.73
CA LEU A 176 -8.40 5.35 3.37
C LEU A 176 -8.50 5.34 4.91
N LEU A 177 -9.24 6.30 5.49
CA LEU A 177 -9.50 6.36 6.93
C LEU A 177 -10.36 5.18 7.41
N GLY A 178 -11.40 4.83 6.64
CA GLY A 178 -12.24 3.66 6.91
C GLY A 178 -11.44 2.35 6.88
N LEU A 179 -10.56 2.17 5.88
CA LEU A 179 -9.63 1.04 5.81
C LEU A 179 -8.76 0.94 7.07
N MET A 180 -8.16 2.05 7.49
CA MET A 180 -7.33 2.09 8.70
C MET A 180 -8.14 1.74 9.98
N HIS A 181 -9.39 2.18 10.05
CA HIS A 181 -10.27 1.92 11.19
C HIS A 181 -10.68 0.45 11.29
N THR A 182 -11.01 -0.18 10.15
CA THR A 182 -11.39 -1.61 10.10
C THR A 182 -10.22 -2.56 10.32
N ALA A 183 -8.97 -2.10 10.15
CA ALA A 183 -7.79 -2.91 10.41
C ALA A 183 -7.64 -3.24 11.90
N PRO A 184 -7.13 -4.46 12.25
CA PRO A 184 -6.87 -4.87 13.63
C PRO A 184 -6.11 -3.79 14.42
N THR A 185 -6.41 -3.65 15.71
CA THR A 185 -5.76 -2.65 16.59
C THR A 185 -4.24 -2.85 16.65
N THR A 186 -3.78 -4.10 16.58
CA THR A 186 -2.35 -4.48 16.54
C THR A 186 -1.69 -4.32 15.17
N ALA A 187 -2.40 -3.90 14.12
CA ALA A 187 -1.82 -3.61 12.79
C ALA A 187 -1.07 -2.26 12.79
N LEU A 188 -0.09 -2.13 13.68
CA LEU A 188 0.63 -0.88 13.99
C LEU A 188 1.33 -0.29 12.76
N GLU A 189 2.02 -1.13 11.99
CA GLU A 189 2.74 -0.73 10.79
C GLU A 189 1.77 -0.16 9.72
N LEU A 190 0.65 -0.85 9.46
CA LEU A 190 -0.37 -0.40 8.51
C LEU A 190 -0.96 0.95 8.93
N LYS A 191 -1.41 1.09 10.19
CA LYS A 191 -1.98 2.34 10.70
C LYS A 191 -0.95 3.48 10.63
N THR A 192 0.31 3.19 10.94
CA THR A 192 1.41 4.16 10.85
C THR A 192 1.62 4.62 9.40
N HIS A 193 1.68 3.70 8.43
CA HIS A 193 1.89 4.04 7.02
C HIS A 193 0.71 4.85 6.44
N VAL A 194 -0.53 4.49 6.80
CA VAL A 194 -1.72 5.26 6.41
C VAL A 194 -1.68 6.68 7.00
N LEU A 195 -1.41 6.84 8.30
CA LEU A 195 -1.34 8.16 8.92
C LEU A 195 -0.19 9.01 8.38
N LYS A 196 0.99 8.42 8.12
CA LYS A 196 2.10 9.13 7.45
C LYS A 196 1.70 9.60 6.05
N SER A 197 0.93 8.80 5.32
CA SER A 197 0.40 9.17 4.01
C SER A 197 -0.59 10.34 4.10
N LEU A 198 -1.49 10.32 5.09
CA LEU A 198 -2.40 11.43 5.36
C LEU A 198 -1.64 12.69 5.79
N LEU A 199 -0.64 12.54 6.64
CA LEU A 199 0.22 13.64 7.09
C LEU A 199 0.90 14.34 5.91
N HIS A 200 1.36 13.58 4.91
CA HIS A 200 1.92 14.14 3.69
C HIS A 200 0.91 15.05 3.00
N VAL A 201 -0.28 14.56 2.65
CA VAL A 201 -1.27 15.37 1.93
C VAL A 201 -1.81 16.54 2.76
N LEU A 202 -1.88 16.44 4.08
CA LEU A 202 -2.26 17.53 4.98
C LEU A 202 -1.22 18.67 5.01
N LYS A 203 0.06 18.35 4.85
CA LYS A 203 1.14 19.35 4.74
C LYS A 203 1.04 20.11 3.41
N GLU A 204 0.72 19.41 2.32
CA GLU A 204 0.72 19.96 0.96
C GLU A 204 -0.40 20.99 0.68
N SER A 205 -1.59 20.85 1.29
CA SER A 205 -2.74 21.67 0.89
C SER A 205 -3.68 22.05 2.03
N HIS A 206 -4.17 23.30 2.02
CA HIS A 206 -5.30 23.71 2.87
C HIS A 206 -6.59 22.98 2.51
N ARG A 207 -6.76 22.64 1.22
CA ARG A 207 -7.92 21.87 0.74
C ARG A 207 -8.01 20.54 1.46
N THR A 208 -6.92 19.78 1.51
CA THR A 208 -6.91 18.45 2.14
C THR A 208 -7.16 18.53 3.64
N ARG A 209 -6.74 19.60 4.34
CA ARG A 209 -7.14 19.85 5.74
C ARG A 209 -8.64 20.08 5.90
N THR A 210 -9.26 20.78 4.95
CA THR A 210 -10.73 20.95 4.91
C THR A 210 -11.43 19.62 4.62
N VAL A 211 -10.92 18.83 3.68
CA VAL A 211 -11.43 17.49 3.38
C VAL A 211 -11.35 16.60 4.61
N PHE A 212 -10.19 16.56 5.27
CA PHE A 212 -9.96 15.80 6.50
C PHE A 212 -10.98 16.12 7.59
N ARG A 213 -11.31 17.40 7.77
CA ARG A 213 -12.39 17.82 8.67
C ARG A 213 -13.75 17.28 8.22
N LYS A 214 -14.12 17.47 6.94
CA LYS A 214 -15.42 17.05 6.40
C LYS A 214 -15.67 15.55 6.50
N VAL A 215 -14.65 14.73 6.29
CA VAL A 215 -14.76 13.26 6.32
C VAL A 215 -14.62 12.67 7.73
N GLY A 216 -14.61 13.51 8.78
CA GLY A 216 -14.50 13.06 10.16
C GLY A 216 -13.10 12.55 10.55
N GLY A 217 -12.05 13.00 9.85
CA GLY A 217 -10.67 12.53 10.05
C GLY A 217 -10.18 12.61 11.50
N PHE A 218 -10.60 13.64 12.25
CA PHE A 218 -10.25 13.74 13.67
C PHE A 218 -10.82 12.60 14.51
N VAL A 219 -12.04 12.16 14.23
CA VAL A 219 -12.71 11.05 14.94
C VAL A 219 -11.95 9.75 14.68
N TYR A 220 -11.55 9.50 13.43
CA TYR A 220 -10.73 8.34 13.08
C TYR A 220 -9.37 8.32 13.78
N VAL A 221 -8.66 9.46 13.80
CA VAL A 221 -7.35 9.56 14.48
C VAL A 221 -7.49 9.40 16.00
N MET A 222 -8.54 9.98 16.59
CA MET A 222 -8.87 9.78 18.00
C MET A 222 -9.23 8.33 18.32
N SER A 223 -9.97 7.66 17.43
CA SER A 223 -10.30 6.24 17.59
C SER A 223 -9.05 5.37 17.61
N VAL A 224 -8.02 5.67 16.79
CA VAL A 224 -6.73 4.99 16.88
C VAL A 224 -6.11 5.19 18.26
N LEU A 225 -6.05 6.43 18.76
CA LEU A 225 -5.47 6.72 20.08
C LEU A 225 -6.19 5.98 21.21
N VAL A 226 -7.53 6.03 21.24
CA VAL A 226 -8.35 5.33 22.24
C VAL A 226 -8.15 3.82 22.15
N SER A 227 -8.04 3.27 20.94
CA SER A 227 -7.82 1.83 20.77
C SER A 227 -6.50 1.34 21.35
N MET A 228 -5.53 2.24 21.59
CA MET A 228 -4.23 1.97 22.21
C MET A 228 -4.25 2.02 23.74
N GLU A 229 -5.41 1.88 24.37
CA GLU A 229 -5.54 1.81 25.82
C GLU A 229 -4.60 0.75 26.44
N GLY A 230 -3.86 1.15 27.48
CA GLY A 230 -2.95 0.29 28.22
C GLY A 230 -1.65 -0.07 27.51
N CYS A 231 -1.38 0.46 26.32
CA CYS A 231 -0.17 0.12 25.55
C CYS A 231 1.13 0.61 26.19
N LEU A 232 1.06 1.60 27.08
CA LEU A 232 2.20 2.14 27.82
C LEU A 232 2.11 1.85 29.33
N ALA A 233 1.21 0.95 29.76
CA ALA A 233 1.17 0.49 31.15
C ALA A 233 2.43 -0.31 31.51
N GLU A 234 2.70 -0.45 32.81
CA GLU A 234 3.81 -1.27 33.32
C GLU A 234 3.26 -2.39 34.23
N PRO A 235 3.25 -3.66 33.76
CA PRO A 235 3.52 -4.11 32.38
C PRO A 235 2.40 -3.70 31.38
N PRO A 236 2.67 -3.68 30.06
CA PRO A 236 1.65 -3.35 29.06
C PRO A 236 0.45 -4.28 29.14
N LYS A 237 -0.76 -3.75 28.94
CA LYS A 237 -1.99 -4.57 28.96
C LYS A 237 -2.18 -5.30 27.62
N PRO A 238 -2.75 -6.51 27.58
CA PRO A 238 -3.11 -7.15 26.32
C PRO A 238 -4.01 -6.28 25.44
N PRO A 239 -3.82 -6.27 24.10
CA PRO A 239 -2.89 -7.09 23.32
C PRO A 239 -1.47 -6.48 23.17
N TRP A 240 -1.11 -5.47 23.95
CA TRP A 240 0.15 -4.73 23.84
C TRP A 240 1.34 -5.38 24.54
N ASP A 241 1.07 -6.39 25.36
CA ASP A 241 2.07 -7.21 26.05
C ASP A 241 3.01 -7.95 25.09
N VAL A 242 2.55 -8.23 23.86
CA VAL A 242 3.32 -8.88 22.79
C VAL A 242 3.74 -7.94 21.65
N ALA A 243 3.35 -6.66 21.69
CA ALA A 243 3.63 -5.71 20.62
C ALA A 243 5.04 -5.12 20.71
N ASP A 244 5.66 -4.78 19.58
CA ASP A 244 6.94 -4.05 19.59
C ASP A 244 6.69 -2.62 20.11
N ARG A 245 7.31 -2.32 21.26
CA ARG A 245 7.24 -1.00 21.91
C ARG A 245 7.68 0.13 20.97
N ARG A 246 8.60 -0.11 20.04
CA ARG A 246 9.03 0.91 19.06
C ARG A 246 7.91 1.26 18.09
N GLU A 247 7.15 0.28 17.62
CA GLU A 247 6.01 0.50 16.73
C GLU A 247 4.86 1.22 17.44
N VAL A 248 4.60 0.87 18.71
CA VAL A 248 3.61 1.57 19.55
C VAL A 248 3.96 3.06 19.66
N ILE A 249 5.22 3.37 20.03
CA ILE A 249 5.68 4.76 20.19
C ILE A 249 5.65 5.50 18.84
N LEU A 250 6.02 4.83 17.74
CA LEU A 250 5.97 5.42 16.41
C LEU A 250 4.54 5.76 15.98
N LEU A 251 3.57 4.88 16.25
CA LEU A 251 2.17 5.15 15.96
C LEU A 251 1.64 6.34 16.79
N LEU A 252 1.93 6.38 18.10
CA LEU A 252 1.56 7.50 18.96
C LEU A 252 2.12 8.84 18.45
N LYS A 253 3.42 8.89 18.12
CA LYS A 253 4.05 10.08 17.51
C LYS A 253 3.33 10.51 16.23
N THR A 254 2.96 9.55 15.40
CA THR A 254 2.29 9.80 14.12
C THR A 254 0.85 10.31 14.32
N VAL A 255 0.11 9.76 15.29
CA VAL A 255 -1.23 10.23 15.71
C VAL A 255 -1.18 11.69 16.14
N PHE A 256 -0.31 12.05 17.10
CA PHE A 256 -0.20 13.43 17.57
C PHE A 256 0.26 14.40 16.48
N SER A 257 1.18 13.96 15.62
CA SER A 257 1.64 14.75 14.47
C SER A 257 0.51 15.01 13.48
N THR A 258 -0.35 14.02 13.23
CA THR A 258 -1.51 14.15 12.34
C THR A 258 -2.52 15.14 12.89
N LEU A 259 -2.88 15.04 14.18
CA LEU A 259 -3.77 16.01 14.84
C LEU A 259 -3.19 17.42 14.78
N THR A 260 -1.89 17.56 15.07
CA THR A 260 -1.20 18.84 15.08
C THR A 260 -1.21 19.49 13.70
N VAL A 261 -0.77 18.79 12.66
CA VAL A 261 -0.71 19.34 11.30
C VAL A 261 -2.11 19.63 10.75
N ALA A 262 -3.10 18.80 11.05
CA ALA A 262 -4.48 19.05 10.62
C ALA A 262 -5.04 20.36 11.20
N MET A 263 -4.64 20.77 12.41
CA MET A 263 -5.08 22.03 13.04
C MET A 263 -4.16 23.22 12.76
N ARG A 264 -2.88 22.99 12.47
CA ARG A 264 -1.87 24.04 12.37
C ARG A 264 -2.22 25.04 11.26
N TYR A 265 -2.24 26.32 11.61
CA TYR A 265 -2.60 27.43 10.72
C TYR A 265 -3.96 27.24 10.03
N GLU A 266 -4.87 26.48 10.64
CA GLU A 266 -6.21 26.18 10.11
C GLU A 266 -7.28 26.38 11.21
N PRO A 267 -7.69 27.64 11.49
CA PRO A 267 -8.56 27.97 12.62
C PRO A 267 -9.91 27.23 12.64
N ALA A 268 -10.47 26.96 11.45
CA ALA A 268 -11.71 26.18 11.33
C ALA A 268 -11.55 24.76 11.86
N ASN A 269 -10.40 24.13 11.60
CA ASN A 269 -10.07 22.80 12.11
C ASN A 269 -9.85 22.82 13.63
N ALA A 270 -9.11 23.81 14.14
CA ALA A 270 -8.92 23.97 15.57
C ALA A 270 -10.25 24.17 16.31
N ARG A 271 -11.16 24.97 15.76
CA ARG A 271 -12.50 25.19 16.34
C ARG A 271 -13.31 23.90 16.36
N VAL A 272 -13.38 23.17 15.25
CA VAL A 272 -14.11 21.89 15.19
C VAL A 272 -13.52 20.86 16.13
N PHE A 273 -12.20 20.78 16.23
CA PHE A 273 -11.55 19.91 17.21
C PHE A 273 -11.95 20.29 18.65
N ALA A 274 -11.98 21.58 18.98
CA ALA A 274 -12.38 22.04 20.30
C ALA A 274 -13.85 21.73 20.63
N THR A 275 -14.76 21.83 19.64
CA THR A 275 -16.20 21.69 19.87
C THR A 275 -16.71 20.27 19.72
N GLU A 276 -16.29 19.54 18.69
CA GLU A 276 -16.82 18.21 18.36
C GLU A 276 -16.00 17.09 19.02
N VAL A 277 -14.67 17.16 18.90
CA VAL A 277 -13.78 16.14 19.47
C VAL A 277 -13.53 16.41 20.96
N ARG A 278 -13.33 17.69 21.32
CA ARG A 278 -13.03 18.24 22.65
C ARG A 278 -11.65 17.83 23.17
N TYR A 279 -10.89 18.81 23.66
CA TYR A 279 -9.59 18.57 24.30
C TYR A 279 -9.68 17.62 25.49
N ALA A 280 -10.80 17.62 26.22
CA ALA A 280 -11.03 16.68 27.31
C ALA A 280 -11.01 15.21 26.84
N SER A 281 -11.55 14.90 25.66
CA SER A 281 -11.52 13.55 25.10
C SER A 281 -10.10 13.15 24.71
N LEU A 282 -9.29 14.10 24.22
CA LEU A 282 -7.86 13.88 23.98
C LEU A 282 -7.12 13.60 25.28
N THR A 283 -7.37 14.40 26.32
CA THR A 283 -6.77 14.18 27.64
C THR A 283 -7.11 12.79 28.17
N GLU A 284 -8.38 12.38 28.11
CA GLU A 284 -8.78 11.05 28.58
C GLU A 284 -8.13 9.93 27.77
N ALA A 285 -8.12 10.04 26.43
CA ALA A 285 -7.45 9.07 25.57
C ALA A 285 -5.96 8.92 25.88
N VAL A 286 -5.26 10.03 26.19
CA VAL A 286 -3.85 9.99 26.60
C VAL A 286 -3.68 9.32 27.96
N ARG A 287 -4.59 9.55 28.91
CA ARG A 287 -4.55 8.89 30.23
C ARG A 287 -4.76 7.39 30.10
N LEU A 288 -5.66 6.96 29.21
CA LEU A 288 -5.93 5.55 28.94
C LEU A 288 -4.71 4.78 28.41
N LEU A 289 -3.69 5.45 27.84
CA LEU A 289 -2.44 4.78 27.43
C LEU A 289 -1.73 4.07 28.59
N GLY A 290 -1.94 4.52 29.83
CA GLY A 290 -1.50 3.81 31.04
C GLY A 290 -0.10 4.15 31.55
N CYS A 291 0.60 5.13 30.96
CA CYS A 291 1.92 5.59 31.41
C CYS A 291 1.90 6.66 32.51
N PHE A 292 0.73 7.13 32.92
CA PHE A 292 0.58 8.16 33.96
C PHE A 292 -0.22 7.62 35.15
N SER A 293 0.04 8.19 36.33
CA SER A 293 -0.68 7.84 37.55
C SER A 293 -2.19 8.07 37.41
N PRO A 294 -3.04 7.22 38.03
CA PRO A 294 -4.49 7.45 38.08
C PRO A 294 -4.86 8.72 38.87
N HIS A 295 -3.93 9.31 39.63
CA HIS A 295 -4.19 10.49 40.45
C HIS A 295 -4.49 11.72 39.59
N THR A 296 -5.64 12.35 39.84
CA THR A 296 -6.07 13.60 39.19
C THR A 296 -5.65 14.85 39.96
N GLN A 297 -5.10 14.69 41.16
CA GLN A 297 -4.66 15.76 42.04
C GLN A 297 -3.15 15.64 42.27
N ILE A 298 -2.46 16.79 42.25
CA ILE A 298 -1.05 16.87 42.58
C ILE A 298 -0.92 16.59 44.09
N GLN A 299 -0.32 15.45 44.44
CA GLN A 299 0.01 15.17 45.83
C GLN A 299 1.08 16.17 46.30
N PRO A 300 1.00 16.71 47.53
CA PRO A 300 2.05 17.56 48.07
C PRO A 300 3.38 16.79 48.06
N ILE A 301 4.41 17.38 47.46
CA ILE A 301 5.72 16.76 47.28
C ILE A 301 6.34 16.52 48.65
N CYS A 302 6.29 15.29 49.15
CA CYS A 302 6.96 14.87 50.37
C CYS A 302 8.10 13.91 50.01
N GLY A 303 9.29 14.47 49.69
CA GLY A 303 10.53 13.71 49.53
C GLY A 303 11.29 13.96 48.23
N ARG A 304 12.63 13.88 48.29
CA ARG A 304 13.55 14.09 47.16
C ARG A 304 13.15 13.23 45.96
N LEU A 305 12.82 13.87 44.84
CA LEU A 305 12.67 13.22 43.55
C LEU A 305 13.96 12.46 43.22
N LYS A 306 13.88 11.13 43.15
CA LYS A 306 14.87 10.35 42.41
C LYS A 306 14.70 10.72 40.95
N THR A 307 15.74 11.25 40.32
CA THR A 307 15.83 11.45 38.88
C THR A 307 15.78 10.08 38.21
N CYS A 308 14.57 9.61 37.90
CA CYS A 308 14.37 8.47 37.03
C CYS A 308 14.49 8.97 35.59
N GLU A 309 15.34 8.32 34.80
CA GLU A 309 15.80 8.76 33.48
C GLU A 309 14.69 9.38 32.60
N GLU A 310 14.85 10.67 32.29
CA GLU A 310 13.93 11.50 31.51
C GLU A 310 13.86 11.14 30.01
N THR A 311 14.41 10.01 29.58
CA THR A 311 14.86 9.85 28.19
C THR A 311 13.73 9.55 27.20
N VAL A 312 12.76 8.69 27.54
CA VAL A 312 11.78 8.21 26.53
C VAL A 312 10.66 9.22 26.27
N PHE A 313 10.16 9.89 27.31
CA PHE A 313 9.04 10.83 27.19
C PHE A 313 9.49 12.20 26.68
N ALA A 314 10.67 12.69 27.08
CA ALA A 314 11.21 13.94 26.56
C ALA A 314 11.48 13.85 25.05
N GLU A 315 12.00 12.72 24.55
CA GLU A 315 12.21 12.51 23.11
C GLU A 315 10.91 12.46 22.29
N LEU A 316 9.79 12.09 22.90
CA LEU A 316 8.46 12.06 22.27
C LEU A 316 7.97 13.47 21.91
N PHE A 317 8.23 14.46 22.77
CA PHE A 317 7.77 15.85 22.57
C PHE A 317 8.86 16.78 22.01
N VAL A 318 10.13 16.56 22.33
CA VAL A 318 11.25 17.39 21.86
C VAL A 318 11.50 17.23 20.36
N ASN A 319 11.27 16.04 19.79
CA ASN A 319 11.49 15.80 18.36
C ASN A 319 10.34 16.29 17.47
N MET A 320 9.13 16.53 18.01
CA MET A 320 8.06 17.19 17.24
C MET A 320 8.42 18.62 16.81
N HIS A 321 9.35 19.27 17.51
CA HIS A 321 9.85 20.60 17.14
C HIS A 321 10.99 20.57 16.11
N LYS A 322 11.69 19.44 15.95
CA LYS A 322 12.90 19.35 15.11
C LYS A 322 12.60 18.91 13.68
N GLU A 323 11.52 18.16 13.42
CA GLU A 323 11.08 17.79 12.07
C GLU A 323 10.16 18.84 11.40
N THR A 324 10.13 20.07 11.94
CA THR A 324 9.27 21.19 11.51
C THR A 324 10.03 22.36 10.86
N LYS A 325 11.20 22.10 10.28
CA LYS A 325 11.80 22.98 9.26
C LYS A 325 11.76 22.30 7.90
#